data_AF-A0A7V4JRW0-F1
#
_entry.id   AF-A0A7V4JRW0-F1
#
_cell.length_a   1.000
_cell.length_b   1.000
_cell.length_c   1.000
_cell.angle_alpha   90.00
_cell.angle_beta   90.00
_cell.angle_gamma   90.00
#
_symmetry.space_group_name_H-M   'P 1'
#
loop_
_entity.id
_entity.type
_entity.pdbx_description
1 polymer ?
#
loop_
_entity_poly.entity_id
_entity_poly.type
_entity_poly.pdbx_seq_one_letter_code
_entity_poly.pdbx_strand_id
1 'polypeptide(L)'
;MPEYFKPSLDTKFHIDFDWWRQHNRKLGVHLASRLCPQCQPQHAADAVREIDWVDPFTGEVKPVDGLWEVVRGCCSQHPDYITPQTPLVFAVFLTFVANDNAPMTPVELQQALGGNRPASTILRTLSSREVFYGIRPVRAPVKRRRQSA
;
A
#
# COMPACT_ATOMS: atom_id res chain seq x y z
N MET A 1 -7.23 -8.18 26.03
CA MET A 1 -5.84 -7.68 25.92
C MET A 1 -5.47 -7.68 24.44
N PRO A 2 -4.88 -6.63 23.86
CA PRO A 2 -4.45 -6.68 22.47
C PRO A 2 -3.33 -7.72 22.34
N GLU A 3 -3.53 -8.67 21.43
CA GLU A 3 -2.55 -9.72 21.12
C GLU A 3 -1.31 -9.09 20.50
N TYR A 4 -0.14 -9.30 21.12
CA TYR A 4 1.13 -8.74 20.65
C TYR A 4 1.60 -9.52 19.42
N PHE A 5 1.22 -9.04 18.23
CA PHE A 5 1.68 -9.59 16.97
C PHE A 5 3.02 -8.96 16.58
N LYS A 6 4.09 -9.76 16.52
CA LYS A 6 5.42 -9.32 16.07
C LYS A 6 5.61 -9.73 14.60
N PRO A 7 5.63 -8.78 13.64
CA PRO A 7 5.88 -9.11 12.25
C PRO A 7 7.25 -9.77 12.02
N SER A 8 7.31 -10.65 11.04
CA SER A 8 8.51 -11.34 10.55
C SER A 8 8.75 -11.07 9.06
N LEU A 9 9.83 -11.62 8.51
CA LEU A 9 10.13 -11.54 7.06
C LEU A 9 9.05 -12.22 6.19
N ASP A 10 8.22 -13.07 6.77
CA ASP A 10 7.12 -13.78 6.09
C ASP A 10 5.76 -13.12 6.32
N THR A 11 5.72 -12.04 7.11
CA THR A 11 4.47 -11.30 7.35
C THR A 11 4.13 -10.47 6.13
N LYS A 12 2.94 -10.69 5.57
CA LYS A 12 2.43 -9.86 4.48
C LYS A 12 1.98 -8.50 5.00
N PHE A 13 2.18 -7.46 4.21
CA PHE A 13 1.73 -6.09 4.45
C PHE A 13 0.82 -5.64 3.31
N HIS A 14 -0.03 -4.66 3.58
CA HIS A 14 -0.94 -4.02 2.62
C HIS A 14 -1.24 -2.59 3.07
N ILE A 15 -1.77 -1.78 2.17
CA ILE A 15 -2.36 -0.48 2.49
C ILE A 15 -3.73 -0.74 3.15
N ASP A 16 -3.88 -0.29 4.38
CA ASP A 16 -5.14 -0.24 5.10
C ASP A 16 -5.89 1.05 4.71
N PHE A 17 -6.90 0.94 3.85
CA PHE A 17 -7.72 2.09 3.44
C PHE A 17 -8.55 2.66 4.61
N ASP A 18 -8.86 1.87 5.64
CA ASP A 18 -9.59 2.36 6.82
C ASP A 18 -8.71 3.29 7.65
N TRP A 19 -7.40 3.04 7.66
CA TRP A 19 -6.42 3.95 8.25
C TRP A 19 -6.48 5.33 7.59
N TRP A 20 -6.55 5.41 6.25
CA TRP A 20 -6.65 6.68 5.53
C TRP A 20 -7.94 7.43 5.86
N ARG A 21 -9.08 6.72 5.90
CA ARG A 21 -10.38 7.27 6.31
C ARG A 21 -10.34 7.83 7.73
N GLN A 22 -9.78 7.07 8.68
CA GLN A 22 -9.70 7.47 10.10
C GLN A 22 -8.78 8.66 10.34
N HIS A 23 -7.71 8.82 9.54
CA HIS A 23 -6.74 9.90 9.71
C HIS A 23 -7.06 11.15 8.88
N ASN A 24 -8.20 11.17 8.19
CA ASN A 24 -8.65 12.25 7.29
C ASN A 24 -7.53 12.70 6.32
N ARG A 25 -6.73 11.75 5.85
CA ARG A 25 -5.63 12.00 4.91
C ARG A 25 -6.11 11.77 3.49
N LYS A 26 -5.75 12.66 2.58
CA LYS A 26 -6.11 12.55 1.17
C LYS A 26 -5.10 11.67 0.43
N LEU A 27 -5.47 10.41 0.19
CA LEU A 27 -4.70 9.46 -0.61
C LEU A 27 -4.32 10.07 -1.97
N GLY A 28 -5.24 10.79 -2.60
CA GLY A 28 -5.06 11.48 -3.87
C GLY A 28 -3.86 12.42 -3.94
N VAL A 29 -3.48 13.08 -2.84
CA VAL A 29 -2.30 13.99 -2.85
C VAL A 29 -1.01 13.21 -3.12
N HIS A 30 -0.90 12.02 -2.53
CA HIS A 30 0.27 11.16 -2.73
C HIS A 30 0.27 10.51 -4.11
N LEU A 31 -0.91 10.13 -4.62
CA LEU A 31 -1.08 9.60 -5.97
C LEU A 31 -0.78 10.66 -7.04
N ALA A 32 -1.27 11.89 -6.85
CA ALA A 32 -1.06 13.02 -7.74
C ALA A 32 0.43 13.32 -7.95
N SER A 33 1.25 13.18 -6.91
CA SER A 33 2.71 13.37 -7.02
C SER A 33 3.44 12.37 -7.93
N ARG A 34 2.74 11.31 -8.38
CA ARG A 34 3.27 10.26 -9.28
C ARG A 34 2.56 10.19 -10.61
N LEU A 35 1.72 11.16 -10.93
CA LEU A 35 1.16 11.27 -12.27
C LEU A 35 2.27 11.54 -13.28
N CYS A 36 2.26 10.76 -14.37
CA CYS A 36 3.14 10.98 -15.50
C CYS A 36 2.77 12.26 -16.27
N PRO A 37 3.65 12.80 -17.13
CA PRO A 37 3.37 14.01 -17.90
C PRO A 37 2.11 13.94 -18.77
N GLN A 38 1.67 12.73 -19.14
CA GLN A 38 0.46 12.52 -19.94
C GLN A 38 -0.82 12.62 -19.09
N CYS A 39 -0.78 12.11 -17.86
CA CYS A 39 -1.92 12.11 -16.93
C CYS A 39 -2.03 13.42 -16.14
N GLN A 40 -0.92 14.13 -15.89
CA GLN A 40 -0.93 15.37 -15.11
C GLN A 40 -1.96 16.41 -15.62
N PRO A 41 -2.03 16.78 -16.92
CA PRO A 41 -2.97 17.80 -17.39
C PRO A 41 -4.44 17.42 -17.19
N GLN A 42 -4.76 16.12 -17.19
CA GLN A 42 -6.12 15.60 -17.09
C GLN A 42 -6.61 15.52 -15.63
N HIS A 43 -5.67 15.60 -14.69
CA HIS A 43 -5.90 15.35 -13.27
C HIS A 43 -5.27 16.41 -12.35
N ALA A 44 -4.78 17.52 -12.92
CA ALA A 44 -4.17 18.65 -12.19
C ALA A 44 -5.19 19.56 -11.50
N ALA A 45 -6.47 19.49 -11.88
CA ALA A 45 -7.55 20.27 -11.29
C ALA A 45 -8.61 19.33 -10.71
N ASP A 46 -8.94 19.57 -9.45
CA ASP A 46 -9.85 18.83 -8.58
C ASP A 46 -11.10 18.25 -9.27
N ALA A 47 -11.18 16.93 -9.27
CA ALA A 47 -12.36 16.22 -8.81
C ALA A 47 -11.88 14.92 -8.16
N VAL A 48 -11.88 14.88 -6.84
CA VAL A 48 -11.80 13.62 -6.08
C VAL A 48 -13.03 12.82 -6.48
N ARG A 49 -12.88 12.02 -7.54
CA ARG A 49 -13.90 11.07 -7.94
C ARG A 49 -13.60 9.82 -7.14
N GLU A 50 -14.37 9.55 -6.10
CA GLU A 50 -14.26 8.28 -5.43
C GLU A 50 -14.68 7.18 -6.40
N ILE A 51 -13.91 6.11 -6.44
CA ILE A 51 -14.24 4.88 -7.16
C ILE A 51 -14.50 3.78 -6.16
N ASP A 52 -15.40 2.88 -6.52
CA ASP A 52 -15.69 1.67 -5.77
C ASP A 52 -14.59 0.64 -6.06
N TRP A 53 -13.56 0.61 -5.20
CA TRP A 53 -12.54 -0.44 -5.26
C TRP A 53 -13.01 -1.67 -4.52
N VAL A 54 -12.92 -2.82 -5.17
CA VAL A 54 -13.29 -4.12 -4.59
C VAL A 54 -12.04 -4.79 -4.06
N ASP A 55 -12.00 -5.06 -2.77
CA ASP A 55 -10.90 -5.82 -2.16
C ASP A 55 -10.87 -7.24 -2.77
N PRO A 56 -9.76 -7.65 -3.41
CA PRO A 56 -9.71 -8.93 -4.13
C PRO A 56 -9.70 -10.15 -3.20
N PHE A 57 -9.48 -9.96 -1.89
CA PHE A 57 -9.46 -11.05 -0.91
C PHE A 57 -10.76 -11.15 -0.12
N THR A 58 -11.41 -10.02 0.17
CA THR A 58 -12.63 -9.99 1.01
C THR A 58 -13.91 -9.78 0.19
N GLY A 59 -13.81 -9.23 -1.02
CA GLY A 59 -14.95 -8.78 -1.82
C GLY A 59 -15.62 -7.51 -1.28
N GLU A 60 -15.04 -6.86 -0.27
CA GLU A 60 -15.55 -5.62 0.30
C GLU A 60 -15.36 -4.46 -0.68
N VAL A 61 -16.43 -3.68 -0.91
CA VAL A 61 -16.37 -2.46 -1.72
C VAL A 61 -15.96 -1.29 -0.83
N LYS A 62 -14.87 -0.60 -1.17
CA LYS A 62 -14.37 0.57 -0.45
C LYS A 62 -14.27 1.77 -1.40
N PRO A 63 -14.75 2.96 -0.98
CA PRO A 63 -14.50 4.18 -1.74
C PRO A 63 -13.00 4.51 -1.64
N VAL A 64 -12.33 4.63 -2.79
CA VAL A 64 -10.94 5.08 -2.88
C VAL A 64 -10.82 6.21 -3.89
N ASP A 65 -9.75 6.98 -3.77
CA ASP A 65 -9.48 8.08 -4.69
C ASP A 65 -9.34 7.58 -6.14
N GLY A 66 -10.04 8.19 -7.09
CA GLY A 66 -10.05 7.78 -8.51
C GLY A 66 -8.70 7.89 -9.21
N LEU A 67 -7.74 8.63 -8.64
CA LEU A 67 -6.36 8.59 -9.10
C LEU A 67 -5.71 7.21 -8.90
N TRP A 68 -6.28 6.35 -8.04
CA TRP A 68 -5.80 4.98 -7.84
C TRP A 68 -5.78 4.21 -9.14
N GLU A 69 -6.89 4.23 -9.90
CA GLU A 69 -7.00 3.55 -11.19
C GLU A 69 -6.02 4.12 -12.22
N VAL A 70 -5.89 5.44 -12.28
CA VAL A 70 -5.00 6.13 -13.22
C VAL A 70 -3.54 5.79 -12.94
N VAL A 71 -3.14 5.85 -11.67
CA VAL A 71 -1.76 5.56 -11.27
C VAL A 71 -1.47 4.08 -11.45
N ARG A 72 -2.35 3.18 -11.01
CA ARG A 72 -2.17 1.74 -11.17
C ARG A 72 -2.16 1.33 -12.64
N GLY A 73 -3.10 1.82 -13.44
CA GLY A 73 -3.30 1.38 -14.82
C GLY A 73 -2.32 1.98 -15.82
N CYS A 74 -1.81 3.20 -15.57
CA CYS A 74 -0.93 3.90 -16.49
C CYS A 74 0.41 4.31 -15.86
N CYS A 75 0.39 5.12 -14.81
CA CYS A 75 1.63 5.76 -14.31
C CYS A 75 2.61 4.74 -13.72
N SER A 76 2.12 3.64 -13.15
CA SER A 76 2.92 2.56 -12.57
C SER A 76 3.80 1.82 -13.58
N GLN A 77 3.43 1.87 -14.87
CA GLN A 77 4.16 1.21 -15.95
C GLN A 77 5.38 2.02 -16.42
N HIS A 78 5.50 3.27 -15.99
CA HIS A 78 6.62 4.13 -16.42
C HIS A 78 7.91 3.74 -15.66
N PRO A 79 9.07 3.68 -16.33
CA PRO A 79 10.34 3.34 -15.67
C PRO A 79 10.70 4.29 -14.51
N ASP A 80 10.27 5.55 -14.60
CA ASP A 80 10.53 6.57 -13.58
C ASP A 80 9.48 6.61 -12.45
N TYR A 81 8.55 5.65 -12.41
CA TYR A 81 7.51 5.59 -11.38
C TYR A 81 8.11 5.46 -9.97
N ILE A 82 9.08 4.56 -9.80
CA ILE A 82 9.89 4.41 -8.59
C ILE A 82 11.36 4.58 -8.97
N THR A 83 11.96 5.67 -8.48
CA THR A 83 13.37 6.01 -8.75
C THR A 83 14.28 5.62 -7.57
N PRO A 84 15.61 5.58 -7.76
CA PRO A 84 16.56 5.40 -6.65
C PRO A 84 16.42 6.44 -5.54
N GLN A 85 16.03 7.67 -5.88
CA GLN A 85 15.81 8.77 -4.94
C GLN A 85 14.48 8.67 -4.20
N THR A 86 13.59 7.74 -4.60
CA THR A 86 12.31 7.57 -3.94
C THR A 86 12.51 7.05 -2.51
N PRO A 87 11.99 7.74 -1.48
CA PRO A 87 12.11 7.31 -0.09
C PRO A 87 11.54 5.90 0.11
N LEU A 88 12.18 5.09 0.96
CA LEU A 88 11.82 3.67 1.14
C LEU A 88 10.32 3.45 1.39
N VAL A 89 9.76 4.14 2.37
CA VAL A 89 8.35 3.99 2.74
C VAL A 89 7.41 4.38 1.61
N PHE A 90 7.79 5.37 0.81
CA PHE A 90 6.99 5.81 -0.33
C PHE A 90 7.14 4.85 -1.51
N ALA A 91 8.32 4.30 -1.74
CA ALA A 91 8.54 3.26 -2.75
C ALA A 91 7.68 2.02 -2.45
N VAL A 92 7.64 1.56 -1.19
CA VAL A 92 6.76 0.46 -0.77
C VAL A 92 5.29 0.79 -1.00
N PHE A 93 4.85 2.00 -0.65
CA PHE A 93 3.48 2.46 -0.94
C PHE A 93 3.17 2.38 -2.45
N LEU A 94 4.05 2.89 -3.30
CA LEU A 94 3.87 2.87 -4.75
C LEU A 94 3.88 1.47 -5.34
N THR A 95 4.66 0.55 -4.77
CA THR A 95 4.63 -0.88 -5.10
C THR A 95 3.24 -1.46 -4.82
N PHE A 96 2.63 -1.12 -3.68
CA PHE A 96 1.25 -1.55 -3.39
C PHE A 96 0.21 -0.92 -4.31
N VAL A 97 0.37 0.36 -4.70
CA VAL A 97 -0.52 0.96 -5.70
C VAL A 97 -0.41 0.22 -7.04
N ALA A 98 0.81 -0.10 -7.48
CA ALA A 98 1.06 -0.77 -8.75
C ALA A 98 0.53 -2.21 -8.80
N ASN A 99 0.53 -2.91 -7.66
CA ASN A 99 0.09 -4.31 -7.58
C ASN A 99 -1.37 -4.49 -7.12
N ASP A 100 -2.17 -3.44 -7.20
CA ASP A 100 -3.56 -3.38 -6.72
C ASP A 100 -3.74 -3.80 -5.25
N ASN A 101 -2.80 -3.35 -4.42
CA ASN A 101 -2.74 -3.59 -2.99
C ASN A 101 -2.65 -5.09 -2.61
N ALA A 102 -2.19 -5.94 -3.53
CA ALA A 102 -1.94 -7.34 -3.24
C ALA A 102 -0.90 -7.47 -2.12
N PRO A 103 -1.19 -8.19 -1.01
CA PRO A 103 -0.30 -8.21 0.12
C PRO A 103 1.04 -8.91 -0.16
N MET A 104 2.12 -8.24 0.23
CA MET A 104 3.50 -8.69 0.01
C MET A 104 4.29 -8.76 1.32
N THR A 105 5.17 -9.74 1.42
CA THR A 105 6.17 -9.89 2.46
C THR A 105 7.34 -8.92 2.25
N PRO A 106 8.14 -8.62 3.29
CA PRO A 106 9.39 -7.88 3.14
C PRO A 106 10.35 -8.46 2.09
N VAL A 107 10.37 -9.78 1.90
CA VAL A 107 11.20 -10.44 0.88
C VAL A 107 10.69 -10.15 -0.53
N GLU A 108 9.39 -10.28 -0.75
CA GLU A 108 8.76 -9.95 -2.05
C GLU A 108 8.90 -8.45 -2.36
N LEU A 109 8.77 -7.58 -1.35
CA LEU A 109 8.98 -6.13 -1.51
C LEU A 109 10.42 -5.80 -1.89
N GLN A 110 11.42 -6.47 -1.30
CA GLN A 110 12.81 -6.29 -1.70
C GLN A 110 13.01 -6.62 -3.18
N GLN A 111 12.43 -7.73 -3.65
CA GLN A 111 12.53 -8.15 -5.05
C GLN A 111 11.86 -7.13 -5.99
N ALA A 112 10.64 -6.70 -5.66
CA ALA A 112 9.90 -5.70 -6.44
C ALA A 112 10.59 -4.33 -6.48
N LEU A 113 11.38 -3.99 -5.46
CA LEU A 113 12.14 -2.74 -5.38
C LEU A 113 13.57 -2.84 -5.95
N GLY A 114 13.86 -3.89 -6.72
CA GLY A 114 15.14 -4.07 -7.41
C GLY A 114 16.29 -4.56 -6.53
N GLY A 115 16.01 -5.17 -5.37
CA GLY A 115 16.99 -5.88 -4.55
C GLY A 115 17.87 -5.02 -3.64
N ASN A 116 18.04 -3.73 -3.96
CA ASN A 116 18.96 -2.80 -3.27
C ASN A 116 18.48 -2.33 -1.88
N ARG A 117 17.26 -2.71 -1.49
CA ARG A 117 16.64 -2.34 -0.22
C ARG A 117 16.43 -3.62 0.60
N PRO A 118 17.29 -3.91 1.61
CA PRO A 118 17.24 -5.19 2.32
C PRO A 118 15.89 -5.45 2.98
N ALA A 119 15.35 -6.67 2.84
CA ALA A 119 14.08 -7.07 3.45
C ALA A 119 14.05 -6.84 4.97
N SER A 120 15.17 -7.01 5.67
CA SER A 120 15.29 -6.72 7.10
C SER A 120 15.12 -5.23 7.44
N THR A 121 15.56 -4.33 6.56
CA THR A 121 15.33 -2.89 6.69
C THR A 121 13.88 -2.54 6.39
N ILE A 122 13.28 -3.13 5.36
CA ILE A 122 11.85 -2.98 5.05
C ILE A 122 11.01 -3.41 6.27
N LEU A 123 11.25 -4.61 6.79
CA LEU A 123 10.56 -5.14 7.97
C LEU A 123 10.70 -4.20 9.17
N ARG A 124 11.92 -3.75 9.49
CA ARG A 124 12.18 -2.86 10.63
C ARG A 124 11.42 -1.54 10.49
N THR A 125 11.39 -0.95 9.29
CA THR A 125 10.67 0.30 9.02
C THR A 125 9.15 0.11 9.12
N LEU A 126 8.60 -0.95 8.51
CA LEU A 126 7.15 -1.20 8.52
C LEU A 126 6.63 -1.71 9.87
N SER A 127 7.50 -2.28 10.71
CA SER A 127 7.16 -2.72 12.08
C SER A 127 7.41 -1.64 13.13
N SER A 128 7.76 -0.42 12.72
CA SER A 128 7.96 0.69 13.64
C SER A 128 6.64 1.12 14.30
N ARG A 129 6.70 2.00 15.30
CA ARG A 129 5.50 2.56 15.94
C ARG A 129 4.71 3.47 14.99
N GLU A 130 5.37 4.03 13.98
CA GLU A 130 4.76 4.91 13.00
C GLU A 130 4.14 4.11 11.86
N VAL A 131 2.90 4.43 11.50
CA VAL A 131 2.21 3.85 10.35
C VAL A 131 2.41 4.76 9.14
N PHE A 132 3.27 4.33 8.22
CA PHE A 132 3.55 5.07 6.98
C PHE A 132 2.53 4.71 5.91
N TYR A 133 1.87 5.73 5.33
CA TYR A 133 0.94 5.56 4.21
C TYR A 133 -0.16 4.50 4.41
N GLY A 134 -0.57 4.26 5.67
CA GLY A 134 -1.52 3.20 6.00
C GLY A 134 -1.00 1.77 5.84
N ILE A 135 0.31 1.57 5.63
CA ILE A 135 0.87 0.22 5.44
C ILE A 135 0.86 -0.53 6.77
N ARG A 136 0.18 -1.68 6.80
CA ARG A 136 0.00 -2.49 8.00
C ARG A 136 0.14 -3.98 7.71
N PRO A 137 0.58 -4.78 8.70
CA PRO A 137 0.61 -6.22 8.55
C PRO A 137 -0.80 -6.76 8.33
N VAL A 138 -0.95 -7.67 7.38
CA VAL A 138 -2.15 -8.48 7.24
C VAL A 138 -2.26 -9.34 8.49
N ARG A 139 -3.27 -9.08 9.31
CA ARG A 139 -3.60 -9.98 10.42
C ARG A 139 -4.21 -11.22 9.79
N ALA A 140 -3.56 -12.38 9.92
CA ALA A 140 -4.21 -13.64 9.58
C ALA A 140 -5.56 -13.70 10.32
N PRO A 141 -6.64 -14.18 9.69
CA PRO A 141 -7.87 -14.45 10.42
C PRO A 141 -7.51 -15.36 11.58
N VAL A 142 -7.81 -14.93 12.81
CA VAL A 142 -7.53 -15.70 14.02
C VAL A 142 -8.20 -17.06 13.83
N LYS A 143 -7.42 -18.12 13.58
CA LYS A 143 -7.94 -19.48 13.73
C LYS A 143 -8.22 -19.62 15.21
N ARG A 144 -9.47 -19.36 15.62
CA ARG A 144 -9.94 -19.69 16.96
C ARG A 144 -9.66 -21.19 17.12
N ARG A 145 -8.68 -21.54 17.95
CA ARG A 145 -8.54 -22.93 18.42
C ARG A 145 -9.89 -23.28 19.01
N ARG A 146 -10.64 -24.17 18.35
CA ARG A 146 -11.77 -24.84 18.99
C ARG A 146 -11.17 -25.52 20.21
N GLN A 147 -11.46 -25.00 21.39
CA GLN A 147 -11.29 -25.75 22.61
C GLN A 147 -12.29 -26.89 22.50
N SER A 148 -11.78 -28.09 22.22
CA SER A 148 -12.56 -29.32 22.36
C SER A 148 -12.91 -29.44 23.84
N ALA A 149 -14.21 -29.40 24.14
CA ALA A 149 -14.76 -29.89 25.39
C ALA A 149 -15.02 -31.40 25.26
#